data_AF-A0A3M1EZ40-F1
#
_entry.id   AF-A0A3M1EZ40-F1
#
_cell.length_a   1.000
_cell.length_b   1.000
_cell.length_c   1.000
_cell.angle_alpha   90.00
_cell.angle_beta   90.00
_cell.angle_gamma   90.00
#
_symmetry.space_group_name_H-M   'P 1'
#
loop_
_entity.id
_entity.type
_entity.pdbx_description
1 polymer ?
#
loop_
_entity_poly.entity_id
_entity_poly.type
_entity_poly.pdbx_seq_one_letter_code
_entity_poly.pdbx_strand_id
1 'polypeptide(L)'
;MLAAASDGAFVIDENQRIVYWNRAAQQLLGFRAEEVVGQACYKIFGGRDERGRLICRYHCQVATTALDGRGVTSYDTCIRTKANTLLWVNMSILTYRAGQGDAQNLIVHLFRDATRKVQQQHFAGQVLNALEQLQQPVVPPLIAGSPPDGRERSLTGRERQVLTLLAQGFSTEDIAQTLSISLSTTRNHIQNILHKLNVHSRLEAVAYAFEHGLVSRPGSLPGDEA
;
A
#
# COMPACT_ATOMS: atom_id res chain seq x y z
N MET A 1 -16.85 -5.32 -35.09
CA MET A 1 -17.41 -5.90 -33.85
C MET A 1 -16.39 -5.62 -32.74
N LEU A 2 -16.46 -4.43 -32.11
CA LEU A 2 -15.53 -4.03 -31.05
C LEU A 2 -15.93 -4.73 -29.75
N ALA A 3 -15.06 -5.60 -29.26
CA ALA A 3 -15.28 -6.44 -28.11
C ALA A 3 -15.63 -5.63 -26.85
N ALA A 4 -16.55 -6.18 -26.07
CA ALA A 4 -17.06 -5.63 -24.83
C ALA A 4 -15.96 -5.42 -23.78
N ALA A 5 -15.66 -4.15 -23.50
CA ALA A 5 -15.26 -3.65 -22.19
C ALA A 5 -15.42 -2.12 -22.22
N SER A 6 -16.63 -1.61 -21.94
CA SER A 6 -16.77 -0.17 -21.67
C SER A 6 -16.12 0.11 -20.31
N ASP A 7 -15.15 1.02 -20.27
CA ASP A 7 -14.46 1.42 -19.04
C ASP A 7 -15.44 1.80 -17.93
N GLY A 8 -15.08 1.51 -16.68
CA GLY A 8 -15.76 2.09 -15.54
C GLY A 8 -15.61 3.60 -15.61
N ALA A 9 -16.71 4.34 -15.45
CA ALA A 9 -16.66 5.79 -15.51
C ALA A 9 -17.50 6.42 -14.39
N PHE A 10 -16.94 7.45 -13.76
CA PHE A 10 -17.67 8.36 -12.90
C PHE A 10 -17.24 9.80 -13.14
N VAL A 11 -18.10 10.76 -12.80
CA VAL A 11 -17.78 12.19 -12.90
C VAL A 11 -17.97 12.82 -11.54
N ILE A 12 -17.10 13.76 -11.18
CA ILE A 12 -17.27 14.60 -10.00
C ILE A 12 -17.40 16.08 -10.36
N ASP A 13 -18.12 16.81 -9.52
CA ASP A 13 -18.13 18.27 -9.50
C ASP A 13 -16.89 18.85 -8.78
N GLU A 14 -16.83 20.18 -8.71
CA GLU A 14 -15.79 20.94 -8.00
C GLU A 14 -15.73 20.67 -6.49
N ASN A 15 -16.83 20.18 -5.90
CA ASN A 15 -16.92 19.79 -4.49
C ASN A 15 -16.56 18.30 -4.27
N GLN A 16 -16.07 17.61 -5.31
CA GLN A 16 -15.73 16.19 -5.31
C GLN A 16 -16.91 15.26 -5.03
N ARG A 17 -18.13 15.70 -5.36
CA ARG A 17 -19.34 14.87 -5.30
C ARG A 17 -19.52 14.17 -6.63
N ILE A 18 -19.89 12.90 -6.57
CA ILE A 18 -20.17 12.09 -7.75
C ILE A 18 -21.45 12.60 -8.40
N VAL A 19 -21.40 13.04 -9.65
CA VAL A 19 -22.57 13.50 -10.41
C VAL A 19 -22.98 12.53 -11.52
N TYR A 20 -22.12 11.56 -11.83
CA TYR A 20 -22.39 10.52 -12.82
C TYR A 20 -21.69 9.22 -12.46
N TRP A 21 -22.34 8.10 -12.79
CA TRP A 21 -21.85 6.74 -12.55
C TRP A 21 -22.36 5.80 -13.64
N ASN A 22 -21.48 5.15 -14.41
CA ASN A 22 -21.90 4.29 -15.51
C ASN A 22 -22.15 2.82 -15.10
N ARG A 23 -22.80 2.06 -15.99
CA ARG A 23 -23.10 0.64 -15.76
C ARG A 23 -21.86 -0.22 -15.52
N ALA A 24 -20.75 0.06 -16.20
CA ALA A 24 -19.50 -0.68 -16.02
C ALA A 24 -18.92 -0.48 -14.62
N ALA A 25 -18.98 0.75 -14.08
CA ALA A 25 -18.60 1.06 -12.72
C ALA A 25 -19.46 0.29 -11.70
N GLN A 26 -20.78 0.18 -11.95
CA GLN A 26 -21.66 -0.63 -11.11
C GLN A 26 -21.27 -2.11 -11.10
N GLN A 27 -20.99 -2.66 -12.28
CA GLN A 27 -20.62 -4.06 -12.42
C GLN A 27 -19.28 -4.37 -11.74
N LEU A 28 -18.30 -3.47 -11.88
CA LEU A 28 -16.96 -3.70 -11.36
C LEU A 28 -16.87 -3.48 -9.84
N LEU A 29 -17.60 -2.49 -9.30
CA LEU A 29 -17.45 -2.05 -7.90
C LEU A 29 -18.61 -2.47 -7.00
N GLY A 30 -19.73 -2.91 -7.58
CA GLY A 30 -20.92 -3.39 -6.87
C GLY A 30 -21.83 -2.29 -6.32
N PHE A 31 -21.48 -1.02 -6.46
CA PHE A 31 -22.33 0.11 -6.09
C PHE A 31 -23.28 0.49 -7.22
N ARG A 32 -24.57 0.68 -6.93
CA ARG A 32 -25.52 1.27 -7.88
C ARG A 32 -25.38 2.79 -7.93
N ALA A 33 -25.73 3.39 -9.07
CA ALA A 33 -25.62 4.84 -9.26
C ALA A 33 -26.39 5.62 -8.18
N GLU A 34 -27.58 5.17 -7.80
CA GLU A 34 -28.44 5.84 -6.82
C GLU A 34 -27.84 5.82 -5.40
N GLU A 35 -26.88 4.92 -5.13
CA GLU A 35 -26.21 4.83 -3.84
C GLU A 35 -25.02 5.80 -3.71
N VAL A 36 -24.45 6.22 -4.84
CA VAL A 36 -23.17 6.96 -4.87
C VAL A 36 -23.28 8.36 -5.45
N VAL A 37 -24.25 8.61 -6.34
CA VAL A 37 -24.48 9.95 -6.87
C VAL A 37 -24.87 10.90 -5.72
N GLY A 38 -24.25 12.08 -5.71
CA GLY A 38 -24.32 13.08 -4.63
C GLY A 38 -23.31 12.85 -3.49
N GLN A 39 -22.75 11.65 -3.38
CA GLN A 39 -21.76 11.33 -2.34
C GLN A 39 -20.37 11.83 -2.71
N ALA A 40 -19.57 12.12 -1.69
CA ALA A 40 -18.17 12.48 -1.88
C ALA A 40 -17.36 11.27 -2.37
N CYS A 41 -16.62 11.41 -3.47
CA CYS A 41 -15.93 10.28 -4.10
C CYS A 41 -14.94 9.57 -3.16
N TYR A 42 -14.25 10.33 -2.29
CA TYR A 42 -13.28 9.77 -1.35
C TYR A 42 -13.90 8.88 -0.26
N LYS A 43 -15.20 9.02 0.02
CA LYS A 43 -15.92 8.12 0.94
C LYS A 43 -16.25 6.77 0.31
N ILE A 44 -16.37 6.72 -1.02
CA ILE A 44 -16.69 5.50 -1.78
C ILE A 44 -15.41 4.72 -2.07
N PHE A 45 -14.38 5.39 -2.61
CA PHE A 45 -13.21 4.70 -3.13
C PHE A 45 -12.11 4.42 -2.10
N GLY A 46 -11.79 5.41 -1.25
CA GLY A 46 -10.68 5.30 -0.29
C GLY A 46 -9.34 4.91 -0.93
N GLY A 47 -9.09 5.35 -2.17
CA GLY A 47 -7.99 4.91 -3.02
C GLY A 47 -6.61 5.09 -2.37
N ARG A 48 -5.75 4.09 -2.55
CA ARG A 48 -4.37 4.03 -2.05
C ARG A 48 -3.37 3.77 -3.17
N ASP A 49 -2.13 4.19 -2.97
CA ASP A 49 -1.02 3.87 -3.88
C ASP A 49 -0.40 2.48 -3.58
N GLU A 50 0.60 2.08 -4.37
CA GLU A 50 1.36 0.83 -4.22
C GLU A 50 2.03 0.66 -2.85
N ARG A 51 2.27 1.77 -2.12
CA ARG A 51 2.86 1.78 -0.78
C ARG A 51 1.79 1.82 0.31
N GLY A 52 0.51 1.73 -0.05
CA GLY A 52 -0.62 1.80 0.86
C GLY A 52 -0.96 3.22 1.35
N ARG A 53 -0.32 4.26 0.82
CA ARG A 53 -0.59 5.66 1.21
C ARG A 53 -1.91 6.13 0.62
N LEU A 54 -2.68 6.87 1.40
CA LEU A 54 -4.00 7.35 0.99
C LEU A 54 -3.90 8.44 -0.09
N ILE A 55 -4.56 8.20 -1.23
CA ILE A 55 -4.71 9.16 -2.33
C ILE A 55 -6.03 9.92 -2.19
N CYS A 56 -7.12 9.19 -1.97
CA CYS A 56 -8.46 9.78 -1.91
C CYS A 56 -8.70 10.47 -0.57
N ARG A 57 -8.88 11.80 -0.63
CA ARG A 57 -9.27 12.67 0.48
C ARG A 57 -9.96 13.91 -0.08
N TYR A 58 -10.61 14.69 0.77
CA TYR A 58 -11.04 16.03 0.38
C TYR A 58 -9.83 16.84 -0.10
N HIS A 59 -9.95 17.52 -1.24
CA HIS A 59 -8.82 18.17 -1.94
C HIS A 59 -7.65 17.20 -2.23
N CYS A 60 -7.93 15.99 -2.74
CA CYS A 60 -6.88 15.13 -3.27
C CYS A 60 -6.11 15.80 -4.42
N GLN A 61 -4.84 15.42 -4.57
CA GLN A 61 -3.95 15.98 -5.59
C GLN A 61 -4.52 15.86 -7.01
N VAL A 62 -5.25 14.78 -7.29
CA VAL A 62 -5.90 14.52 -8.57
C VAL A 62 -6.91 15.61 -8.91
N ALA A 63 -7.84 15.88 -7.98
CA ALA A 63 -8.87 16.88 -8.19
C ALA A 63 -8.28 18.29 -8.27
N THR A 64 -7.36 18.64 -7.37
CA THR A 64 -6.68 19.95 -7.40
C THR A 64 -5.95 20.17 -8.72
N THR A 65 -5.16 19.18 -9.17
CA THR A 65 -4.42 19.25 -10.43
C THR A 65 -5.36 19.40 -11.63
N ALA A 66 -6.45 18.63 -11.67
CA ALA A 66 -7.44 18.70 -12.74
C ALA A 66 -8.16 20.06 -12.79
N LEU A 67 -8.56 20.61 -11.63
CA LEU A 67 -9.22 21.92 -11.52
C LEU A 67 -8.30 23.06 -11.96
N ASP A 68 -7.01 22.99 -11.61
CA ASP A 68 -5.98 23.91 -12.10
C ASP A 68 -5.81 23.87 -13.63
N GLY A 69 -6.39 22.87 -14.31
CA GLY A 69 -6.27 22.68 -15.76
C GLY A 69 -5.00 21.98 -16.17
N ARG A 70 -4.29 21.39 -15.21
CA ARG A 70 -3.12 20.57 -15.47
C ARG A 70 -3.56 19.15 -15.79
N GLY A 71 -2.88 18.52 -16.75
CA GLY A 71 -3.11 17.11 -17.06
C GLY A 71 -2.73 16.24 -15.86
N VAL A 72 -3.56 15.24 -15.56
CA VAL A 72 -3.24 14.21 -14.56
C VAL A 72 -2.82 12.95 -15.31
N THR A 73 -1.59 12.51 -15.10
CA THR A 73 -1.10 11.25 -15.64
C THR A 73 -1.94 10.09 -15.10
N SER A 74 -2.20 9.08 -15.93
CA SER A 74 -2.88 7.89 -15.43
C SER A 74 -2.06 7.18 -14.35
N TYR A 75 -2.74 6.59 -13.38
CA TYR A 75 -2.10 5.98 -12.22
C TYR A 75 -2.88 4.75 -11.75
N ASP A 76 -2.17 3.79 -11.17
CA ASP A 76 -2.79 2.62 -10.54
C ASP A 76 -3.16 2.96 -9.09
N THR A 77 -4.37 2.63 -8.67
CA THR A 77 -4.83 2.82 -7.29
C THR A 77 -5.63 1.62 -6.79
N CYS A 78 -5.39 1.24 -5.54
CA CYS A 78 -6.13 0.20 -4.84
C CYS A 78 -7.35 0.82 -4.17
N ILE A 79 -8.53 0.36 -4.55
CA ILE A 79 -9.82 0.83 -4.04
C ILE A 79 -10.59 -0.33 -3.41
N ARG A 80 -11.58 0.00 -2.59
CA ARG A 80 -12.45 -0.97 -1.94
C ARG A 80 -13.79 -1.05 -2.66
N THR A 81 -14.22 -2.27 -3.01
CA THR A 81 -15.54 -2.52 -3.59
C THR A 81 -16.62 -2.51 -2.50
N LYS A 82 -17.89 -2.53 -2.90
CA LYS A 82 -19.02 -2.66 -1.96
C LYS A 82 -18.96 -3.94 -1.12
N ALA A 83 -18.43 -5.03 -1.69
CA ALA A 83 -18.23 -6.29 -0.99
C ALA A 83 -16.99 -6.29 -0.07
N ASN A 84 -16.39 -5.13 0.17
CA ASN A 84 -15.19 -4.96 1.00
C ASN A 84 -13.95 -5.69 0.44
N THR A 85 -13.95 -6.03 -0.85
CA THR A 85 -12.79 -6.60 -1.53
C THR A 85 -11.87 -5.48 -2.04
N LEU A 86 -10.57 -5.74 -2.05
CA LEU A 86 -9.59 -4.83 -2.64
C LEU A 86 -9.48 -5.08 -4.14
N LEU A 87 -9.52 -4.01 -4.92
CA LEU A 87 -9.41 -4.03 -6.37
C LEU A 87 -8.40 -2.97 -6.81
N TRP A 88 -7.46 -3.36 -7.66
CA TRP A 88 -6.57 -2.39 -8.32
C TRP A 88 -7.23 -1.89 -9.58
N VAL A 89 -7.24 -0.58 -9.76
CA VAL A 89 -7.72 0.05 -10.99
C VAL A 89 -6.68 1.01 -11.55
N ASN A 90 -6.52 1.01 -12.86
CA ASN A 90 -5.82 2.08 -13.55
C ASN A 90 -6.81 3.23 -13.78
N MET A 91 -6.50 4.40 -13.24
CA MET A 91 -7.34 5.60 -13.30
C MET A 91 -6.78 6.57 -14.34
N SER A 92 -7.65 7.09 -15.20
CA SER A 92 -7.35 8.16 -16.16
C SER A 92 -8.34 9.29 -15.97
N ILE A 93 -7.86 10.53 -16.07
CA ILE A 93 -8.64 11.72 -15.72
C ILE A 93 -8.77 12.63 -16.93
N LEU A 94 -10.00 13.05 -17.22
CA LEU A 94 -10.30 14.07 -18.22
C LEU A 94 -11.04 15.21 -17.54
N THR A 95 -10.62 16.44 -17.78
CA THR A 95 -11.31 17.63 -17.25
C THR A 95 -12.20 18.21 -18.33
N TYR A 96 -13.49 18.37 -18.03
CA TYR A 96 -14.42 19.11 -18.86
C TYR A 96 -14.67 20.47 -18.22
N ARG A 97 -14.27 21.53 -18.93
CA ARG A 97 -14.55 22.91 -18.57
C ARG A 97 -15.68 23.38 -19.46
N ALA A 98 -16.83 23.68 -18.85
CA ALA A 98 -17.89 24.35 -19.59
C ALA A 98 -17.43 25.78 -19.91
N GLY A 99 -17.46 26.17 -21.19
CA GLY A 99 -17.04 27.49 -21.64
C GLY A 99 -17.98 28.60 -21.16
N GLN A 100 -17.40 29.76 -20.84
CA GLN A 100 -17.99 31.04 -20.37
C GLN A 100 -19.43 30.99 -19.80
N GLY A 101 -19.52 31.15 -18.47
CA GLY A 101 -20.77 31.26 -17.70
C GLY A 101 -20.58 30.70 -16.29
N ASP A 102 -21.67 30.59 -15.52
CA ASP A 102 -21.75 29.94 -14.18
C ASP A 102 -21.69 28.40 -14.26
N ALA A 103 -21.00 27.86 -15.27
CA ALA A 103 -21.04 26.45 -15.58
C ALA A 103 -19.95 25.68 -14.82
N GLN A 104 -20.36 24.63 -14.11
CA GLN A 104 -19.49 23.87 -13.20
C GLN A 104 -18.39 23.11 -13.96
N ASN A 105 -17.18 23.12 -13.38
CA ASN A 105 -16.08 22.29 -13.85
C ASN A 105 -16.33 20.83 -13.47
N LEU A 106 -16.22 19.91 -14.44
CA LEU A 106 -16.44 18.49 -14.23
C LEU A 106 -15.15 17.70 -14.44
N ILE A 107 -14.92 16.72 -13.57
CA ILE A 107 -13.75 15.85 -13.65
C ILE A 107 -14.23 14.43 -13.92
N VAL A 108 -13.97 13.95 -15.13
CA VAL A 108 -14.31 12.62 -15.60
C VAL A 108 -13.19 11.66 -15.22
N HIS A 109 -13.55 10.60 -14.51
CA HIS A 109 -12.67 9.52 -14.11
C HIS A 109 -13.02 8.28 -14.90
N LEU A 110 -12.08 7.79 -15.70
CA LEU A 110 -12.17 6.51 -16.41
C LEU A 110 -11.28 5.51 -15.70
N PHE A 111 -11.77 4.30 -15.48
CA PHE A 111 -11.01 3.28 -14.79
C PHE A 111 -11.20 1.87 -15.35
N ARG A 112 -10.12 1.10 -15.28
CA ARG A 112 -10.05 -0.30 -15.71
C ARG A 112 -9.47 -1.15 -14.61
N ASP A 113 -9.92 -2.40 -14.49
CA ASP A 113 -9.27 -3.37 -13.61
C ASP A 113 -7.79 -3.54 -14.01
N ALA A 114 -6.90 -3.29 -13.06
CA ALA A 114 -5.46 -3.41 -13.19
C ALA A 114 -4.89 -4.48 -12.25
N THR A 115 -5.73 -5.28 -11.59
CA THR A 115 -5.32 -6.27 -10.58
C THR A 115 -4.30 -7.26 -11.12
N ARG A 116 -4.56 -7.84 -12.30
CA ARG A 116 -3.62 -8.77 -12.93
C ARG A 116 -2.30 -8.10 -13.31
N LYS A 117 -2.36 -6.88 -13.85
CA LYS A 117 -1.17 -6.09 -14.23
C LYS A 117 -0.30 -5.83 -13.00
N VAL A 118 -0.90 -5.31 -11.94
CA VAL A 118 -0.20 -4.98 -10.69
C VAL A 118 0.38 -6.24 -10.04
N GLN A 119 -0.37 -7.35 -10.00
CA GLN A 119 0.15 -8.63 -9.50
C GLN A 119 1.36 -9.14 -10.30
N GLN A 120 1.31 -9.06 -11.63
CA GLN A 120 2.43 -9.46 -12.49
C GLN A 120 3.66 -8.58 -12.26
N GLN A 121 3.48 -7.26 -12.11
CA GLN A 121 4.58 -6.34 -11.83
C GLN A 121 5.21 -6.60 -10.46
N HIS A 122 4.40 -6.84 -9.43
CA HIS A 122 4.92 -7.22 -8.11
C HIS A 122 5.70 -8.53 -8.16
N PHE A 123 5.16 -9.55 -8.83
CA PHE A 123 5.84 -10.82 -8.99
C PHE A 123 7.17 -10.67 -9.76
N ALA A 124 7.15 -9.95 -10.88
CA ALA A 124 8.36 -9.65 -11.64
C ALA A 124 9.41 -8.92 -10.78
N GLY A 125 8.99 -7.94 -9.98
CA GLY A 125 9.87 -7.26 -9.03
C GLY A 125 10.46 -8.19 -7.97
N GLN A 126 9.67 -9.14 -7.45
CA GLN A 126 10.16 -10.17 -6.53
C GLN A 126 11.20 -11.09 -7.18
N VAL A 127 10.94 -11.54 -8.41
CA VAL A 127 11.88 -12.38 -9.16
C VAL A 127 13.18 -11.63 -9.44
N LEU A 128 13.11 -10.39 -9.93
CA LEU A 128 14.30 -9.56 -10.20
C LEU A 128 15.11 -9.32 -8.92
N ASN A 129 14.45 -8.97 -7.82
CA ASN A 129 15.14 -8.80 -6.52
C ASN A 129 15.80 -10.11 -6.05
N ALA A 130 15.16 -11.27 -6.25
CA ALA A 130 15.74 -12.56 -5.90
C ALA A 130 16.95 -12.89 -6.79
N LEU A 131 16.89 -12.60 -8.09
CA LEU A 131 18.02 -12.78 -9.01
C LEU A 131 19.20 -11.86 -8.64
N GLU A 132 18.93 -10.61 -8.28
CA GLU A 132 19.96 -9.68 -7.79
C GLU A 132 20.64 -10.23 -6.53
N GLN A 133 19.89 -10.79 -5.58
CA GLN A 133 20.44 -11.41 -4.38
C GLN A 133 21.34 -12.62 -4.69
N LEU A 134 20.99 -13.43 -5.69
CA LEU A 134 21.82 -14.56 -6.13
C LEU A 134 23.12 -14.11 -6.84
N GLN A 135 23.09 -12.96 -7.51
CA GLN A 135 24.24 -12.37 -8.20
C GLN A 135 25.13 -11.52 -7.29
N GLN A 136 24.63 -11.12 -6.12
CA GLN A 136 25.44 -10.41 -5.14
C GLN A 136 26.58 -11.34 -4.70
N PRO A 137 27.86 -10.93 -4.85
CA PRO A 137 28.94 -11.68 -4.25
C PRO A 137 28.64 -11.77 -2.76
N VAL A 138 28.62 -12.99 -2.21
CA VAL A 138 28.65 -13.21 -0.78
C VAL A 138 29.98 -12.60 -0.32
N VAL A 139 29.96 -11.32 0.05
CA VAL A 139 31.11 -10.67 0.67
C VAL A 139 31.18 -11.34 2.03
N PRO A 140 32.16 -12.21 2.30
CA PRO A 140 32.32 -12.75 3.63
C PRO A 140 32.46 -11.53 4.55
N PRO A 141 31.77 -11.49 5.71
CA PRO A 141 31.99 -10.42 6.66
C PRO A 141 33.50 -10.37 6.89
N LEU A 142 34.13 -9.22 6.65
CA LEU A 142 35.51 -9.01 7.10
C LEU A 142 35.46 -9.14 8.62
N ILE A 143 35.87 -10.31 9.12
CA ILE A 143 35.90 -10.64 10.53
C ILE A 143 36.96 -9.75 11.17
N ALA A 144 36.51 -8.68 11.82
CA ALA A 144 37.27 -8.06 12.89
C ALA A 144 37.01 -8.85 14.18
N GLY A 145 37.92 -9.79 14.50
CA GLY A 145 38.12 -10.34 15.85
C GLY A 145 37.31 -11.58 16.26
N SER A 146 37.98 -12.74 16.16
CA SER A 146 37.92 -14.07 16.84
C SER A 146 36.73 -14.58 17.73
N PRO A 147 36.53 -15.93 17.83
CA PRO A 147 35.24 -16.65 18.04
C PRO A 147 35.15 -17.42 19.40
N PRO A 148 34.28 -18.44 19.66
CA PRO A 148 32.97 -18.89 19.12
C PRO A 148 31.86 -19.09 20.21
N ASP A 149 30.57 -19.10 19.87
CA ASP A 149 29.57 -19.95 20.56
C ASP A 149 28.20 -19.97 19.83
N GLY A 150 27.38 -21.01 20.03
CA GLY A 150 26.11 -21.32 19.35
C GLY A 150 24.94 -20.31 19.43
N ARG A 151 25.23 -19.01 19.55
CA ARG A 151 24.30 -17.87 19.59
C ARG A 151 23.87 -17.34 18.23
N GLU A 152 24.41 -17.82 17.11
CA GLU A 152 24.14 -17.26 15.77
C GLU A 152 22.65 -17.32 15.35
N ARG A 153 21.86 -18.22 15.95
CA ARG A 153 20.41 -18.30 15.72
C ARG A 153 19.57 -17.39 16.64
N SER A 154 20.20 -16.71 17.60
CA SER A 154 19.49 -15.80 18.51
C SER A 154 19.48 -14.38 17.98
N LEU A 155 18.34 -13.70 18.12
CA LEU A 155 18.23 -12.29 17.79
C LEU A 155 19.10 -11.46 18.75
N THR A 156 19.90 -10.58 18.16
CA THR A 156 20.65 -9.55 18.90
C THR A 156 19.71 -8.56 19.57
N GLY A 157 20.20 -7.80 20.55
CA GLY A 157 19.41 -6.78 21.24
C GLY A 157 18.79 -5.75 20.27
N ARG A 158 19.52 -5.38 19.21
CA ARG A 158 19.03 -4.43 18.20
C ARG A 158 17.95 -5.03 17.30
N GLU A 159 18.13 -6.27 16.88
CA GLU A 159 17.12 -7.02 16.12
C GLU A 159 15.84 -7.22 16.93
N ARG A 160 15.95 -7.47 18.24
CA ARG A 160 14.79 -7.55 19.14
C ARG A 160 14.05 -6.22 19.24
N GLN A 161 14.77 -5.09 19.38
CA GLN A 161 14.16 -3.75 19.39
C GLN A 161 13.39 -3.48 18.10
N VAL A 162 13.98 -3.80 16.95
CA VAL A 162 13.32 -3.66 15.65
C VAL A 162 12.09 -4.56 15.58
N LEU A 163 12.20 -5.84 15.97
CA LEU A 163 11.08 -6.78 15.98
C LEU A 163 9.92 -6.32 16.88
N THR A 164 10.22 -5.73 18.05
CA THR A 164 9.22 -5.13 18.93
C THR A 164 8.48 -3.98 18.26
N LEU A 165 9.20 -3.05 17.63
CA LEU A 165 8.56 -1.92 16.94
C LEU A 165 7.75 -2.40 15.73
N LEU A 166 8.22 -3.44 15.02
CA LEU A 166 7.46 -4.07 13.94
C LEU A 166 6.14 -4.65 14.46
N ALA A 167 6.17 -5.33 15.61
CA ALA A 167 5.00 -5.92 16.28
C ALA A 167 4.03 -4.86 16.83
N GLN A 168 4.52 -3.67 17.15
CA GLN A 168 3.72 -2.50 17.53
C GLN A 168 3.12 -1.75 16.32
N GLY A 169 3.41 -2.18 15.09
CA GLY A 169 2.83 -1.61 13.86
C GLY A 169 3.60 -0.43 13.25
N PHE A 170 4.81 -0.13 13.72
CA PHE A 170 5.60 1.00 13.21
C PHE A 170 6.07 0.75 11.77
N SER A 171 6.10 1.77 10.92
CA SER A 171 6.68 1.66 9.58
C SER A 171 8.22 1.57 9.65
N THR A 172 8.87 1.14 8.58
CA THR A 172 10.33 1.08 8.51
C THR A 172 10.95 2.46 8.71
N GLU A 173 10.28 3.49 8.20
CA GLU A 173 10.63 4.89 8.37
C GLU A 173 10.50 5.33 9.83
N ASP A 174 9.40 5.00 10.51
CA ASP A 174 9.20 5.34 11.92
C ASP A 174 10.23 4.62 12.81
N ILE A 175 10.58 3.38 12.49
CA ILE A 175 11.62 2.61 13.20
C ILE A 175 12.99 3.27 13.03
N ALA A 176 13.34 3.65 11.80
CA ALA A 176 14.60 4.33 11.51
C ALA A 176 14.73 5.62 12.33
N GLN A 177 13.66 6.42 12.37
CA GLN A 177 13.60 7.65 13.16
C GLN A 177 13.65 7.38 14.67
N THR A 178 12.86 6.43 15.16
CA THR A 178 12.78 6.08 16.60
C THR A 178 14.11 5.57 17.14
N LEU A 179 14.85 4.83 16.31
CA LEU A 179 16.11 4.21 16.68
C LEU A 179 17.33 5.05 16.28
N SER A 180 17.11 6.25 15.71
CA SER A 180 18.14 7.17 15.20
C SER A 180 19.17 6.48 14.29
N ILE A 181 18.69 5.66 13.34
CA ILE A 181 19.52 4.96 12.34
C ILE A 181 18.98 5.22 10.92
N SER A 182 19.80 4.92 9.91
CA SER A 182 19.35 5.07 8.52
C SER A 182 18.26 4.06 8.15
N LEU A 183 17.51 4.40 7.10
CA LEU A 183 16.49 3.53 6.53
C LEU A 183 17.10 2.24 5.97
N SER A 184 18.31 2.31 5.40
CA SER A 184 19.05 1.13 4.93
C SER A 184 19.45 0.20 6.08
N THR A 185 19.98 0.75 7.17
CA THR A 185 20.34 -0.04 8.36
C THR A 185 19.11 -0.70 8.99
N THR A 186 17.97 0.00 8.99
CA THR A 186 16.71 -0.56 9.48
C THR A 186 16.25 -1.74 8.61
N ARG A 187 16.30 -1.61 7.27
CA ARG A 187 15.99 -2.73 6.36
C ARG A 187 16.91 -3.93 6.56
N ASN A 188 18.20 -3.69 6.77
CA ASN A 188 19.18 -4.75 7.04
C ASN A 188 18.85 -5.49 8.33
N HIS A 189 18.46 -4.79 9.39
CA HIS A 189 17.99 -5.43 10.63
C HIS A 189 16.75 -6.30 10.39
N ILE A 190 15.78 -5.82 9.61
CA ILE A 190 14.59 -6.60 9.26
C ILE A 190 14.98 -7.88 8.51
N GLN A 191 15.83 -7.78 7.49
CA GLN A 191 16.28 -8.94 6.71
C GLN A 191 17.01 -9.98 7.58
N ASN A 192 17.87 -9.53 8.48
CA ASN A 192 18.57 -10.42 9.42
C ASN A 192 17.60 -11.12 10.38
N ILE A 193 16.55 -10.42 10.84
CA ILE A 193 15.49 -11.02 11.66
C ILE A 193 14.78 -12.11 10.86
N LEU A 194 14.36 -11.84 9.63
CA LEU A 194 13.66 -12.83 8.78
C LEU A 194 14.50 -14.10 8.60
N HIS A 195 15.79 -13.92 8.29
CA HIS A 195 16.73 -15.01 8.12
C HIS A 195 16.93 -15.81 9.42
N LYS A 196 17.17 -15.13 10.55
CA LYS A 196 17.41 -15.80 11.85
C LYS A 196 16.18 -16.54 12.38
N LEU A 197 14.99 -16.01 12.11
CA LEU A 197 13.72 -16.64 12.47
C LEU A 197 13.25 -17.66 11.44
N ASN A 198 13.94 -17.80 10.31
CA ASN A 198 13.59 -18.66 9.19
C ASN A 198 12.16 -18.43 8.65
N VAL A 199 11.81 -17.15 8.49
CA VAL A 199 10.51 -16.71 7.96
C VAL A 199 10.69 -15.83 6.73
N HIS A 200 9.64 -15.69 5.94
CA HIS A 200 9.72 -15.13 4.59
C HIS A 200 9.03 -13.77 4.47
N SER A 201 8.33 -13.34 5.52
CA SER A 201 7.66 -12.03 5.55
C SER A 201 7.72 -11.37 6.92
N ARG A 202 7.59 -10.03 6.91
CA ARG A 202 7.48 -9.24 8.15
C ARG A 202 6.30 -9.70 9.01
N LEU A 203 5.18 -10.06 8.38
CA LEU A 203 3.99 -10.52 9.10
C LEU A 203 4.25 -11.87 9.78
N GLU A 204 4.92 -12.80 9.08
CA GLU A 204 5.37 -14.06 9.67
C GLU A 204 6.35 -13.84 10.82
N ALA A 205 7.28 -12.89 10.72
CA ALA A 205 8.19 -12.55 11.81
C ALA A 205 7.47 -12.03 13.05
N VAL A 206 6.44 -11.18 12.86
CA VAL A 206 5.61 -10.68 13.96
C VAL A 206 4.77 -11.79 14.58
N ALA A 207 4.17 -12.67 13.76
CA ALA A 207 3.43 -13.84 14.24
C ALA A 207 4.33 -14.78 15.05
N TYR A 208 5.50 -15.13 14.50
CA TYR A 208 6.52 -15.92 15.17
C TYR A 208 6.93 -15.31 16.51
N ALA A 209 7.12 -13.99 16.55
CA ALA A 209 7.52 -13.29 17.76
C ALA A 209 6.48 -13.36 18.88
N PHE A 210 5.19 -13.34 18.54
CA PHE A 210 4.12 -13.53 19.52
C PHE A 210 4.01 -14.99 19.97
N GLU A 211 4.06 -15.94 19.04
CA GLU A 211 3.95 -17.37 19.33
C GLU A 211 5.09 -17.88 20.23
N HIS A 212 6.28 -17.30 20.09
CA HIS A 212 7.48 -17.70 20.84
C HIS A 212 7.80 -16.75 21.99
N GLY A 213 6.89 -15.83 22.35
CA GLY A 213 7.05 -14.92 23.49
C GLY A 213 8.23 -13.95 23.38
N LEU A 214 8.71 -13.67 22.16
CA LEU A 214 9.83 -12.74 21.92
C LEU A 214 9.42 -11.27 22.10
N VAL A 215 8.12 -10.99 21.98
CA VAL A 215 7.49 -9.67 22.15
C VAL A 215 6.14 -9.83 22.86
N SER A 216 5.79 -8.91 23.76
CA SER A 216 4.50 -8.94 24.47
C SER A 216 3.38 -8.40 23.58
N ARG A 217 2.22 -9.08 23.60
CA ARG A 217 1.01 -8.59 22.94
C ARG A 217 0.56 -7.29 23.62
N PRO A 218 0.29 -6.20 22.88
CA PRO A 218 -0.32 -5.03 23.48
C PRO A 218 -1.73 -5.42 23.94
N GLY A 219 -1.89 -5.64 25.26
CA GLY A 219 -3.18 -5.97 25.89
C GLY A 219 -3.21 -7.14 26.88
N SER A 220 -2.11 -7.85 27.16
CA SER A 220 -2.09 -8.83 28.27
C SER A 220 -1.68 -8.14 29.58
N LEU A 221 -2.64 -7.98 30.50
CA LEU A 221 -2.40 -7.58 31.89
C LEU A 221 -1.52 -8.62 32.61
N PRO A 222 -0.69 -8.22 33.59
CA PRO A 222 0.07 -9.16 34.41
C PRO A 222 -0.85 -9.80 35.46
N GLY A 223 -0.97 -11.12 35.43
CA GLY A 223 -1.64 -11.89 36.48
C GLY A 223 -2.41 -13.08 35.94
N ASP A 224 -1.72 -14.20 35.74
CA ASP A 224 -2.26 -15.57 35.87
C ASP A 224 -1.05 -16.52 35.87
N GLU A 225 -0.30 -16.50 36.97
CA GLU A 225 0.53 -17.62 37.40
C GLU A 225 0.11 -17.97 38.83
N ALA A 226 0.01 -19.29 39.06
CA ALA A 226 -0.56 -19.95 40.23
C ALA A 226 0.04 -19.56 41.59
#